data_AF-A0A974PS02-F1
#
_entry.id   AF-A0A974PS02-F1
#
_cell.length_a   1.000
_cell.length_b   1.000
_cell.length_c   1.000
_cell.angle_alpha   90.00
_cell.angle_beta   90.00
_cell.angle_gamma   90.00
#
_symmetry.space_group_name_H-M   'P 1'
#
loop_
_entity.id
_entity.type
_entity.pdbx_description
1 polymer ?
#
loop_
_entity_poly.entity_id
_entity_poly.type
_entity_poly.pdbx_seq_one_letter_code
_entity_poly.pdbx_strand_id
1 'polypeptide(L)'
;MNATDSLLVPLVDAGGLNGLKHGALGARYRFWRDEDGVRHVFSVYSAGGAPDYPDALAVVARRTPAGSIAMWAGPAGEAAKAAAERLKAEEIHIHVFGEQQAPALRRLFDRPARVPALSCGGGLYRRLDRRHAA
;
A
#
# COMPACT_ATOMS: atom_id res chain seq x y z
N MET A 1 -14.03 2.37 12.91
CA MET A 1 -12.69 1.91 12.47
C MET A 1 -12.83 0.43 12.13
N ASN A 2 -12.86 0.05 10.86
CA ASN A 2 -13.14 -1.34 10.46
C ASN A 2 -11.81 -2.06 10.16
N ALA A 3 -11.62 -3.24 10.73
CA ALA A 3 -10.45 -4.10 10.58
C ALA A 3 -10.23 -4.64 9.15
N THR A 4 -11.04 -4.19 8.18
CA THR A 4 -11.04 -4.65 6.79
C THR A 4 -10.01 -3.92 5.91
N ASP A 5 -9.52 -2.74 6.33
CA ASP A 5 -8.53 -1.98 5.54
C ASP A 5 -7.16 -2.69 5.46
N SER A 6 -6.81 -3.54 6.44
CA SER A 6 -5.55 -4.30 6.45
C SER A 6 -5.57 -5.57 5.59
N LEU A 7 -6.68 -5.91 4.92
CA LEU A 7 -6.80 -7.14 4.12
C LEU A 7 -6.44 -6.96 2.63
N LEU A 8 -6.14 -5.74 2.19
CA LEU A 8 -5.95 -5.43 0.77
C LEU A 8 -4.52 -5.69 0.29
N VAL A 9 -3.54 -5.49 1.16
CA VAL A 9 -2.12 -5.77 0.88
C VAL A 9 -1.66 -6.84 1.87
N PRO A 10 -1.33 -8.07 1.42
CA PRO A 10 -0.91 -9.17 2.29
C PRO A 10 0.55 -8.97 2.75
N LEU A 11 0.82 -7.82 3.37
CA LEU A 11 2.10 -7.46 3.94
C LEU A 11 1.92 -7.08 5.40
N VAL A 12 2.71 -7.71 6.27
CA VAL A 12 2.71 -7.44 7.71
C VAL A 12 4.00 -6.73 8.09
N ASP A 13 3.89 -5.63 8.84
CA ASP A 13 5.04 -4.91 9.35
C ASP A 13 5.89 -5.80 10.26
N ALA A 14 7.15 -5.96 9.90
CA ALA A 14 8.13 -6.77 10.62
C ALA A 14 9.21 -5.92 11.30
N GLY A 15 8.94 -4.61 11.45
CA GLY A 15 9.73 -3.66 12.22
C GLY A 15 10.92 -3.08 11.45
N GLY A 16 11.68 -2.23 12.15
CA GLY A 16 12.87 -1.59 11.59
C GLY A 16 14.10 -2.50 11.60
N LEU A 17 15.22 -1.98 11.08
CA LEU A 17 16.49 -2.67 11.10
C LEU A 17 17.06 -2.72 12.54
N ASN A 18 16.88 -3.86 13.22
CA ASN A 18 17.38 -4.09 14.57
C ASN A 18 18.92 -4.22 14.54
N GLY A 19 19.62 -3.14 14.88
CA GLY A 19 21.09 -3.07 14.91
C GLY A 19 21.63 -1.68 14.59
N LEU A 20 20.84 -0.85 13.90
CA LEU A 20 21.20 0.53 13.52
C LEU A 20 20.30 1.58 14.21
N LYS A 21 19.84 1.28 15.43
CA LYS A 21 18.88 2.13 16.18
C LYS A 21 19.41 3.54 16.49
N HIS A 22 20.72 3.76 16.41
CA HIS A 22 21.38 5.02 16.73
C HIS A 22 21.90 5.79 15.51
N GLY A 23 21.52 5.39 14.29
CA GLY A 23 21.94 6.06 13.06
C GLY A 23 20.78 6.37 12.13
N ALA A 24 20.97 7.37 11.27
CA ALA A 24 20.01 7.77 10.24
C ALA A 24 19.54 6.58 9.37
N LEU A 25 20.39 5.57 9.20
CA LEU A 25 20.09 4.34 8.44
C LEU A 25 18.96 3.50 9.02
N GLY A 26 18.78 3.46 10.35
CA GLY A 26 17.72 2.66 10.99
C GLY A 26 16.31 3.14 10.62
N ALA A 27 16.14 4.43 10.32
CA ALA A 27 14.89 5.02 9.86
C ALA A 27 14.68 4.91 8.34
N ARG A 28 15.72 4.56 7.58
CA ARG A 28 15.69 4.46 6.12
C ARG A 28 15.27 3.09 5.62
N TYR A 29 15.20 2.08 6.49
CA TYR A 29 14.84 0.72 6.10
C TYR A 29 13.77 0.14 7.03
N ARG A 30 12.84 -0.60 6.43
CA ARG A 30 11.78 -1.32 7.15
C ARG A 30 11.62 -2.72 6.59
N PHE A 31 11.29 -3.67 7.46
CA PHE A 31 10.98 -5.03 7.05
C PHE A 31 9.47 -5.22 6.90
N TRP A 32 9.08 -5.90 5.83
CA TRP A 32 7.73 -6.43 5.65
C TRP A 32 7.79 -7.95 5.51
N ARG A 33 6.82 -8.65 6.09
CA ARG A 33 6.58 -10.07 5.84
C ARG A 33 5.51 -10.23 4.78
N ASP A 34 5.78 -11.07 3.79
CA ASP A 34 4.78 -11.48 2.81
C ASP A 34 3.83 -12.57 3.33
N GLU A 35 2.92 -13.02 2.46
CA GLU A 35 1.96 -14.08 2.75
C GLU A 35 2.61 -15.43 3.10
N ASP A 36 3.83 -15.67 2.61
CA ASP A 36 4.62 -16.87 2.89
C ASP A 36 5.45 -16.72 4.18
N GLY A 37 5.37 -15.56 4.85
CA GLY A 37 6.08 -15.24 6.09
C GLY A 37 7.55 -14.83 5.89
N VAL A 38 8.00 -14.69 4.65
CA VAL A 38 9.36 -14.29 4.29
C VAL A 38 9.55 -12.79 4.54
N ARG A 39 10.67 -12.42 5.16
CA ARG A 39 11.00 -11.03 5.46
C ARG A 39 11.76 -10.38 4.32
N HIS A 40 11.23 -9.27 3.84
CA HIS A 40 11.80 -8.46 2.78
C HIS A 40 12.18 -7.09 3.31
N VAL A 41 13.31 -6.55 2.84
CA VAL A 41 13.76 -5.20 3.22
C VAL A 41 13.21 -4.19 2.23
N PHE A 42 12.74 -3.06 2.75
CA PHE A 42 12.25 -1.94 1.96
C PHE A 42 12.97 -0.67 2.40
N SER A 43 13.31 0.17 1.43
CA SER A 43 13.78 1.53 1.66
C SER A 43 12.59 2.45 1.92
N VAL A 44 12.66 3.28 2.95
CA VAL A 44 11.59 4.18 3.38
C VAL A 44 11.83 5.59 2.86
N TYR A 45 10.83 6.16 2.21
CA TYR A 45 10.80 7.53 1.71
C TYR A 45 9.56 8.25 2.20
N SER A 46 9.62 9.57 2.29
CA SER A 46 8.40 10.38 2.44
C SER A 46 7.56 10.29 1.15
N ALA A 47 6.25 10.51 1.25
CA ALA A 47 5.33 10.43 0.12
C ALA A 47 5.77 11.22 -1.13
N GLY A 48 6.35 12.42 -0.95
CA GLY A 48 6.87 13.24 -2.06
C GLY A 48 8.34 13.00 -2.44
N GLY A 49 9.08 12.25 -1.63
CA GLY A 49 10.54 12.05 -1.78
C GLY A 49 10.93 10.69 -2.36
N ALA A 50 9.96 9.89 -2.79
CA ALA A 50 10.21 8.57 -3.35
C ALA A 50 10.84 8.67 -4.75
N PRO A 51 11.99 8.01 -5.01
CA PRO A 51 12.59 7.93 -6.33
C PRO A 51 11.72 7.11 -7.28
N ASP A 52 11.90 7.36 -8.57
CA ASP A 52 11.26 6.58 -9.63
C ASP A 52 12.16 5.39 -10.02
N TYR A 53 11.72 4.19 -9.67
CA TYR A 53 12.37 2.93 -9.99
C TYR A 53 11.37 2.03 -10.71
N PRO A 54 11.35 2.01 -12.05
CA PRO A 54 10.28 1.38 -12.83
C PRO A 54 10.03 -0.10 -12.50
N ASP A 55 11.10 -0.84 -12.19
CA ASP A 55 11.05 -2.27 -11.89
C ASP A 55 10.90 -2.57 -10.39
N ALA A 56 10.82 -1.55 -9.55
CA ALA A 56 10.70 -1.72 -8.10
C ALA A 56 9.24 -1.78 -7.66
N LEU A 57 8.99 -2.56 -6.61
CA LEU A 57 7.72 -2.58 -5.92
C LEU A 57 7.68 -1.43 -4.91
N ALA A 58 6.64 -0.61 -4.97
CA ALA A 58 6.31 0.36 -3.95
C ALA A 58 5.14 -0.12 -3.09
N VAL A 59 5.25 0.12 -1.79
CA VAL A 59 4.20 -0.06 -0.79
C VAL A 59 3.95 1.29 -0.16
N VAL A 60 2.75 1.81 -0.35
CA VAL A 60 2.30 3.04 0.30
C VAL A 60 1.82 2.66 1.68
N ALA A 61 2.41 3.27 2.70
CA ALA A 61 2.18 2.90 4.08
C ALA A 61 1.80 4.12 4.92
N ARG A 62 0.88 3.88 5.87
CA ARG A 62 0.51 4.86 6.88
C ARG A 62 1.22 4.54 8.19
N ARG A 63 1.77 5.55 8.85
CA ARG A 63 2.42 5.36 10.15
C ARG A 63 1.39 5.36 11.27
N THR A 64 1.43 4.36 12.15
CA THR A 64 0.63 4.32 13.38
C THR A 64 1.51 4.08 14.60
N PRO A 65 1.04 4.35 15.83
CA PRO A 65 1.79 4.03 17.06
C PRO A 65 2.15 2.54 17.20
N ALA A 66 1.36 1.64 16.59
CA ALA A 66 1.58 0.19 16.63
C ALA A 66 2.53 -0.32 15.53
N GLY A 67 2.86 0.49 14.53
CA GLY A 67 3.62 0.08 13.35
C GLY A 67 3.13 0.75 12.07
N SER A 68 3.81 0.49 10.96
CA SER A 68 3.36 0.96 9.65
C SER A 68 2.31 0.00 9.09
N ILE A 69 1.26 0.52 8.44
CA ILE A 69 0.20 -0.28 7.82
C ILE A 69 0.26 -0.09 6.32
N ALA A 70 0.36 -1.17 5.55
CA ALA A 70 0.36 -1.14 4.10
C ALA A 70 -1.07 -0.84 3.59
N MET A 71 -1.20 0.23 2.81
CA MET A 71 -2.49 0.70 2.29
C MET A 71 -2.64 0.42 0.80
N TRP A 72 -1.52 0.31 0.08
CA TRP A 72 -1.48 0.03 -1.35
C TRP A 72 -0.12 -0.56 -1.74
N ALA A 73 -0.09 -1.37 -2.79
CA ALA A 73 1.13 -1.88 -3.40
C ALA A 73 1.03 -1.82 -4.93
N GLY A 74 2.15 -1.59 -5.61
CA GLY A 74 2.24 -1.54 -7.06
C GLY A 74 3.58 -0.97 -7.54
N PRO A 75 3.66 -0.47 -8.79
CA PRO A 75 4.88 0.15 -9.32
C PRO A 75 5.33 1.37 -8.53
N ALA A 76 6.64 1.55 -8.38
CA ALA A 76 7.20 2.79 -7.83
C ALA A 76 7.05 3.99 -8.79
N GLY A 77 7.47 5.17 -8.35
CA GLY A 77 7.33 6.41 -9.12
C GLY A 77 5.96 7.08 -8.96
N GLU A 78 5.44 7.65 -10.05
CA GLU A 78 4.24 8.49 -10.03
C GLU A 78 2.97 7.76 -9.54
N ALA A 79 2.82 6.47 -9.87
CA ALA A 79 1.69 5.68 -9.40
C ALA A 79 1.65 5.58 -7.86
N ALA A 80 2.82 5.35 -7.24
CA ALA A 80 2.95 5.29 -5.79
C ALA A 80 2.72 6.66 -5.13
N LYS A 81 3.23 7.74 -5.73
CA LYS A 81 3.01 9.11 -5.22
C LYS A 81 1.54 9.50 -5.27
N ALA A 82 0.87 9.26 -6.40
CA ALA A 82 -0.56 9.52 -6.55
C ALA A 82 -1.40 8.67 -5.58
N ALA A 83 -1.01 7.41 -5.35
CA ALA A 83 -1.65 6.56 -4.35
C ALA A 83 -1.44 7.09 -2.92
N ALA A 84 -0.23 7.54 -2.57
CA ALA A 84 0.09 8.11 -1.27
C ALA A 84 -0.72 9.39 -0.99
N GLU A 85 -0.82 10.29 -1.98
CA GLU A 85 -1.65 11.49 -1.87
C GLU A 85 -3.12 11.15 -1.65
N ARG A 86 -3.69 10.29 -2.51
CA ARG A 86 -5.10 9.87 -2.44
C ARG A 86 -5.44 9.21 -1.11
N LEU A 87 -4.53 8.41 -0.56
CA LEU A 87 -4.73 7.66 0.68
C LEU A 87 -4.27 8.44 1.93
N LYS A 88 -3.74 9.66 1.76
CA LYS A 88 -3.15 10.48 2.83
C LYS A 88 -2.09 9.71 3.62
N ALA A 89 -1.30 8.90 2.94
CA ALA A 89 -0.23 8.12 3.52
C ALA A 89 1.05 8.95 3.59
N GLU A 90 1.81 8.78 4.68
CA GLU A 90 3.00 9.59 4.93
C GLU A 90 4.28 8.96 4.33
N GLU A 91 4.28 7.65 4.10
CA GLU A 91 5.45 6.86 3.71
C GLU A 91 5.24 6.08 2.42
N ILE A 92 6.30 6.00 1.60
CA ILE A 92 6.43 5.06 0.49
C ILE A 92 7.64 4.18 0.76
N HIS A 93 7.39 2.88 0.78
CA HIS A 93 8.39 1.85 1.01
C HIS A 93 8.71 1.18 -0.31
N ILE A 94 9.98 1.18 -0.74
CA ILE A 94 10.39 0.62 -2.03
C ILE A 94 11.25 -0.61 -1.83
N HIS A 95 10.90 -1.68 -2.53
CA HIS A 95 11.68 -2.90 -2.65
C HIS A 95 12.13 -3.06 -4.11
N VAL A 96 13.44 -3.06 -4.30
CA VAL A 96 14.06 -3.40 -5.59
C VAL A 96 14.30 -4.91 -5.59
N PHE A 97 13.81 -5.61 -6.60
CA PHE A 97 14.01 -7.04 -6.71
C PHE A 97 15.47 -7.37 -7.04
N GLY A 98 15.96 -8.48 -6.48
CA GLY A 98 17.17 -9.12 -6.98
C GLY A 98 16.91 -9.94 -8.24
N GLU A 99 17.92 -10.69 -8.70
CA GLU A 99 17.80 -11.58 -9.86
C GLU A 99 16.67 -12.61 -9.73
N GLN A 100 16.47 -13.11 -8.51
CA GLN A 100 15.32 -13.95 -8.17
C GLN A 100 14.24 -13.09 -7.53
N GLN A 101 13.13 -12.93 -8.24
CA GLN A 101 11.98 -12.18 -7.74
C GLN A 101 11.15 -13.05 -6.79
N ALA A 102 10.85 -12.54 -5.60
CA ALA A 102 9.95 -13.21 -4.66
C ALA A 102 8.53 -13.28 -5.26
N PRO A 103 7.97 -14.48 -5.50
CA PRO A 103 6.69 -14.61 -6.19
C PRO A 103 5.54 -13.89 -5.49
N ALA A 104 5.49 -13.95 -4.16
CA ALA A 104 4.47 -13.27 -3.35
C ALA A 104 4.48 -11.74 -3.55
N LEU A 105 5.66 -11.11 -3.56
CA LEU A 105 5.79 -9.68 -3.84
C LEU A 105 5.48 -9.35 -5.30
N ARG A 106 5.85 -10.23 -6.24
CA ARG A 106 5.59 -10.01 -7.67
C ARG A 106 4.10 -9.99 -7.98
N ARG A 107 3.30 -10.84 -7.34
CA ARG A 107 1.83 -10.86 -7.47
C ARG A 107 1.16 -9.53 -7.08
N LEU A 108 1.83 -8.68 -6.29
CA LEU A 108 1.31 -7.37 -5.92
C LEU A 108 1.25 -6.38 -7.09
N PHE A 109 2.00 -6.60 -8.17
CA PHE A 109 1.86 -5.81 -9.40
C PHE A 109 0.58 -6.13 -10.17
N ASP A 110 0.22 -7.41 -10.20
CA ASP A 110 -0.91 -7.90 -11.00
C ASP A 110 -2.25 -7.70 -10.28
N ARG A 111 -2.20 -7.36 -8.99
CA ARG A 111 -3.41 -7.12 -8.21
C ARG A 111 -3.96 -5.74 -8.57
N PRO A 112 -5.17 -5.63 -9.13
CA PRO A 112 -5.79 -4.33 -9.31
C PRO A 112 -5.92 -3.70 -7.92
N ALA A 113 -5.41 -2.48 -7.78
CA ALA A 113 -5.58 -1.67 -6.59
C ALA A 113 -7.08 -1.48 -6.32
N ARG A 114 -7.70 -2.44 -5.63
CA ARG A 114 -9.07 -2.33 -5.14
C ARG A 114 -9.02 -1.38 -3.95
N VAL A 115 -9.04 -0.11 -4.30
CA VAL A 115 -9.31 0.95 -3.35
C VAL A 115 -10.76 0.77 -2.92
N PRO A 116 -11.08 0.73 -1.61
CA PRO A 116 -12.46 0.79 -1.20
C PRO A 116 -13.01 2.10 -1.77
N ALA A 117 -13.95 1.99 -2.72
CA ALA A 117 -14.75 3.13 -3.10
C ALA A 117 -15.39 3.61 -1.80
N LEU A 118 -14.97 4.77 -1.32
CA LEU A 118 -15.73 5.50 -0.32
C LEU A 118 -17.15 5.55 -0.88
N SER A 119 -18.08 4.85 -0.22
CA SER A 119 -19.49 4.86 -0.57
C SER A 119 -20.05 6.23 -0.21
N CYS A 120 -19.70 7.25 -0.99
CA CYS A 120 -20.45 8.48 -1.12
C CYS A 120 -21.41 8.25 -2.29
N GLY A 121 -22.63 7.77 -2.01
CA GLY A 121 -23.60 7.55 -3.08
C GLY A 121 -24.91 6.93 -2.63
N GLY A 122 -25.77 7.79 -2.07
CA GLY A 122 -27.23 7.78 -2.16
C GLY A 122 -27.95 6.47 -2.49
N GLY A 123 -28.58 5.90 -1.47
CA GLY A 123 -29.62 4.88 -1.64
C GLY A 123 -31.02 5.50 -1.73
N LEU A 124 -31.61 5.38 -2.92
CA LEU A 124 -33.04 5.09 -3.23
C LEU A 124 -34.10 6.16 -2.86
N TYR A 125 -34.99 6.59 -3.76
CA TYR A 125 -36.03 5.75 -4.38
C TYR A 125 -36.37 6.21 -5.81
N ARG A 126 -36.15 5.34 -6.80
CA ARG A 126 -37.17 4.54 -7.51
C ARG A 126 -38.08 5.35 -8.46
N ARG A 127 -37.73 5.35 -9.75
CA ARG A 127 -38.67 5.51 -10.87
C ARG A 127 -39.81 4.52 -10.69
N LEU A 128 -41.03 5.02 -10.54
CA LEU A 128 -42.24 4.32 -10.94
C LEU A 128 -42.75 5.03 -12.18
N ASP A 129 -42.43 4.45 -13.33
CA ASP A 129 -43.03 4.81 -14.61
C ASP A 129 -43.74 3.55 -15.13
N ARG A 130 -45.06 3.51 -14.93
CA ARG A 130 -45.99 2.62 -15.65
C ARG A 130 -47.36 3.28 -15.71
N ARG A 131 -47.57 4.00 -16.80
CA ARG A 131 -48.76 4.02 -17.68
C ARG A 131 -50.09 3.52 -17.07
N HIS A 132 -51.12 4.37 -17.07
CA HIS A 132 -52.19 4.34 -18.09
C HIS A 132 -53.20 5.48 -17.87
N ALA A 133 -53.53 6.14 -18.97
CA ALA A 133 -54.66 7.04 -19.12
C ALA A 133 -55.97 6.24 -19.22
N ALA A 134 -57.02 6.71 -18.53
CA ALA A 134 -58.39 6.93 -19.01
C ALA A 134 -59.28 7.30 -17.82
#